data_AF-A0A7C7UYA4-F1
#
_entry.id   AF-A0A7C7UYA4-F1
#
_cell.length_a   1.000
_cell.length_b   1.000
_cell.length_c   1.000
_cell.angle_alpha   90.00
_cell.angle_beta   90.00
_cell.angle_gamma   90.00
#
_symmetry.space_group_name_H-M   'P 1'
#
loop_
_entity.id
_entity.type
_entity.pdbx_description
1 polymer ?
#
loop_
_entity_poly.entity_id
_entity_poly.type
_entity_poly.pdbx_seq_one_letter_code
_entity_poly.pdbx_strand_id
1 'polypeptide(L)'
;MTYVFRNKSAIAPYLGGLYRWTFISGLDDLNAYGARAGVYVSTGRRSYLGLGGVYMAYNDCDTGIYRTCSDTYPEVSFAFSF
;
A
#
# COMPACT_ATOMS: atom_id res chain seq x y z
N MET A 1 -11.82 -42.16 8.37
CA MET A 1 -12.48 -40.96 7.80
C MET A 1 -11.54 -39.79 7.99
N THR A 2 -11.06 -39.20 6.90
CA THR A 2 -10.09 -38.09 6.96
C THR A 2 -10.83 -36.79 6.72
N TYR A 3 -10.95 -35.95 7.75
CA TYR A 3 -11.56 -34.63 7.64
C TYR A 3 -10.48 -33.63 7.23
N VAL A 4 -10.52 -33.15 5.99
CA VAL A 4 -9.55 -32.17 5.49
C VAL A 4 -10.19 -30.79 5.59
N PHE A 5 -9.82 -30.01 6.60
CA PHE A 5 -10.14 -28.58 6.66
C PHE A 5 -9.37 -27.87 5.53
N ARG A 6 -10.04 -27.60 4.42
CA ARG A 6 -9.53 -26.67 3.40
C ARG A 6 -9.60 -25.26 3.98
N ASN A 7 -8.57 -24.86 4.73
CA ASN A 7 -8.39 -23.48 5.18
C ASN A 7 -7.96 -22.59 4.00
N LYS A 8 -8.83 -22.45 2.99
CA LYS A 8 -8.68 -21.40 1.98
C LYS A 8 -9.25 -20.14 2.58
N SER A 9 -8.50 -19.50 3.47
CA SER A 9 -8.86 -18.16 3.92
C SER A 9 -8.93 -17.29 2.67
N ALA A 10 -10.15 -16.94 2.25
CA ALA A 10 -10.38 -16.18 1.03
C ALA A 10 -9.85 -14.75 1.16
N ILE A 11 -9.59 -14.31 2.40
CA ILE A 11 -9.17 -12.98 2.77
C ILE A 11 -7.81 -13.08 3.47
N ALA A 12 -6.85 -12.29 3.01
CA ALA A 12 -5.51 -12.17 3.57
C ALA A 12 -5.21 -10.69 3.85
N PRO A 13 -5.24 -10.24 5.12
CA PRO A 13 -4.86 -8.88 5.46
C PRO A 13 -3.36 -8.65 5.20
N TYR A 14 -3.00 -7.43 4.79
CA TYR A 14 -1.62 -7.00 4.62
C TYR A 14 -1.38 -5.65 5.26
N LEU A 15 -0.15 -5.46 5.73
CA LEU A 15 0.33 -4.20 6.28
C LEU A 15 1.79 -4.04 5.86
N GLY A 16 2.20 -2.83 5.49
CA GLY A 16 3.55 -2.58 5.01
C GLY A 16 3.95 -1.11 5.13
N GLY A 17 5.25 -0.87 5.26
CA GLY A 17 5.83 0.48 5.18
C GLY A 17 6.22 0.83 3.75
N LEU A 18 6.21 2.12 3.44
CA LEU A 18 6.62 2.69 2.16
C LEU A 18 7.62 3.81 2.45
N TYR A 19 8.70 3.86 1.68
CA TYR A 19 9.63 4.98 1.69
C TYR A 19 9.84 5.43 0.25
N ARG A 20 9.64 6.72 -0.02
CA ARG A 20 9.76 7.31 -1.34
C ARG A 20 10.69 8.51 -1.25
N TRP A 21 11.81 8.42 -1.95
CA TRP A 21 12.69 9.56 -2.18
C TRP A 21 12.43 10.12 -3.58
N THR A 22 12.12 11.41 -3.69
CA THR A 22 11.90 12.10 -4.97
C THR A 22 12.96 13.17 -5.14
N PHE A 23 13.85 12.96 -6.13
CA PHE A 23 14.85 13.95 -6.52
C PHE A 23 14.27 14.87 -7.59
N ILE A 24 14.21 16.18 -7.33
CA ILE A 24 13.71 17.18 -8.28
C ILE A 24 14.83 18.17 -8.54
N SER A 25 15.40 18.15 -9.75
CA SER A 25 16.49 19.07 -10.11
C SER A 25 16.06 20.54 -9.97
N GLY A 26 16.65 21.25 -9.01
CA GLY A 26 16.39 22.66 -8.75
C GLY A 26 15.45 22.98 -7.59
N LEU A 27 14.95 21.97 -6.86
CA LEU A 27 14.22 22.12 -5.60
C LEU A 27 14.83 21.22 -4.51
N ASP A 28 14.49 21.46 -3.25
CA ASP A 28 14.93 20.63 -2.12
C ASP A 28 14.45 19.18 -2.26
N ASP A 29 15.28 18.26 -1.77
CA ASP A 29 15.04 16.82 -1.83
C ASP A 29 13.82 16.43 -0.99
N LEU A 30 12.77 15.95 -1.66
CA LEU A 30 11.54 15.56 -0.98
C LEU A 30 11.60 14.08 -0.57
N ASN A 31 11.67 13.86 0.74
CA ASN A 31 11.59 12.54 1.37
C ASN A 31 10.19 12.30 1.93
N ALA A 32 9.55 11.22 1.49
CA ALA A 32 8.26 10.75 1.98
C ALA A 32 8.37 9.37 2.61
N TYR A 33 7.69 9.18 3.73
CA TYR A 33 7.53 7.91 4.42
C TYR A 33 6.05 7.64 4.62
N GLY A 34 5.66 6.38 4.60
CA GLY A 34 4.27 6.01 4.63
C GLY A 34 4.01 4.61 5.13
N ALA A 35 2.74 4.33 5.32
CA ALA A 35 2.24 3.02 5.67
C ALA A 35 1.08 2.68 4.73
N ARG A 36 0.97 1.40 4.40
CA ARG A 36 -0.17 0.85 3.68
C ARG A 36 -0.77 -0.31 4.44
N ALA A 37 -2.08 -0.41 4.38
CA ALA A 37 -2.81 -1.51 4.97
C ALA A 37 -3.99 -1.88 4.07
N GLY A 38 -4.33 -3.15 4.00
CA GLY A 38 -5.45 -3.60 3.21
C GLY A 38 -5.71 -5.09 3.34
N VAL A 39 -6.54 -5.59 2.44
CA VAL A 39 -6.91 -7.00 2.35
C VAL A 39 -6.78 -7.49 0.91
N TYR A 40 -6.25 -8.69 0.76
CA TYR A 40 -6.26 -9.44 -0.49
C TYR A 40 -7.39 -10.46 -0.46
N VAL A 41 -8.18 -10.51 -1.52
CA VAL A 41 -9.25 -11.48 -1.73
C VAL A 41 -8.86 -12.42 -2.87
N SER A 42 -8.85 -13.73 -2.59
CA SER A 42 -8.60 -14.75 -3.60
C SER A 42 -9.83 -14.88 -4.53
N THR A 43 -9.75 -14.33 -5.74
CA THR A 43 -10.84 -14.39 -6.74
C THR A 43 -10.78 -15.64 -7.62
N GLY A 44 -9.66 -16.36 -7.60
CA GLY A 44 -9.49 -17.60 -8.35
C GLY A 44 -8.53 -18.59 -7.69
N ARG A 45 -8.05 -19.59 -8.45
CA ARG A 45 -7.02 -20.52 -7.96
C ARG A 45 -5.61 -19.91 -7.89
N ARG A 46 -5.40 -18.77 -8.57
CA ARG A 46 -4.08 -18.14 -8.82
C ARG A 46 -4.14 -16.61 -8.95
N SER A 47 -5.25 -16.00 -8.57
CA SER A 47 -5.47 -14.55 -8.73
C SER A 47 -5.99 -13.95 -7.43
N TYR A 48 -5.47 -12.77 -7.12
CA TYR A 48 -5.74 -12.03 -5.90
C TYR A 48 -6.11 -10.60 -6.24
N LEU A 49 -7.22 -10.13 -5.67
CA LEU A 49 -7.64 -8.73 -5.73
C LEU A 49 -7.32 -8.09 -4.37
N GLY A 50 -6.49 -7.07 -4.36
CA GLY A 50 -6.16 -6.28 -3.18
C GLY A 50 -6.96 -4.99 -3.13
N LEU A 51 -7.49 -4.68 -1.96
CA LEU A 51 -8.11 -3.40 -1.64
C LEU A 51 -7.47 -2.88 -0.34
N GLY A 52 -6.97 -1.65 -0.37
CA GLY A 52 -6.29 -1.06 0.78
C GLY A 52 -6.27 0.46 0.75
N GLY A 53 -5.63 1.04 1.75
CA GLY A 53 -5.35 2.45 1.85
C GLY A 53 -3.86 2.67 2.08
N VAL A 54 -3.36 3.75 1.49
CA VAL A 54 -1.98 4.20 1.64
C VAL A 54 -2.00 5.56 2.29
N TYR A 55 -1.21 5.72 3.35
CA TYR A 55 -0.92 6.98 4.01
C TYR A 55 0.55 7.33 3.78
N MET A 56 0.83 8.53 3.31
CA MET A 56 2.18 9.07 3.18
C MET A 56 2.30 10.43 3.84
N ALA A 57 3.40 10.62 4.54
CA ALA A 57 3.82 11.87 5.16
C ALA A 57 5.17 12.29 4.59
N TYR A 58 5.34 13.58 4.32
CA TYR A 58 6.58 14.16 3.82
C TYR A 58 7.38 14.71 5.01
N ASN A 59 8.66 14.36 5.12
CA ASN A 59 9.54 14.80 6.21
C ASN A 59 9.92 16.29 6.09
N ASP A 60 10.15 16.74 4.85
CA ASP A 60 10.70 18.06 4.55
C ASP A 60 9.65 18.91 3.82
N CYS A 61 8.51 19.10 4.47
CA CYS A 61 7.41 19.86 3.91
C CYS A 61 7.50 21.32 4.35
N ASP A 62 8.00 22.19 3.47
CA ASP A 62 7.97 23.63 3.70
C ASP A 62 6.51 24.13 3.62
N THR A 63 5.93 24.39 4.80
CA THR A 63 4.53 24.86 4.94
C THR A 63 4.28 26.24 4.35
N GLY A 64 5.32 26.94 3.85
CA GLY A 64 5.19 28.20 3.12
C GLY A 64 4.71 28.01 1.67
N ILE A 65 4.96 26.83 1.07
CA ILE A 65 4.65 26.55 -0.35
C ILE A 65 3.63 25.41 -0.49
N TYR A 66 3.67 24.39 0.39
CA TYR A 66 2.78 23.24 0.34
C TYR A 66 1.67 23.31 1.39
N ARG A 67 0.41 23.30 0.93
CA ARG A 67 -0.78 23.44 1.79
C ARG A 67 -1.12 22.18 2.61
N THR A 68 -0.55 21.03 2.24
CA THR A 68 -0.82 19.73 2.88
C THR A 68 0.43 18.86 2.83
N CYS A 69 0.88 18.37 3.98
CA CYS A 69 2.11 17.55 4.11
C CYS A 69 1.80 16.06 4.33
N SER A 70 0.57 15.64 4.05
CA SER A 70 0.11 14.26 4.19
C SER A 70 -0.84 13.91 3.04
N ASP A 71 -0.58 12.79 2.39
CA ASP A 71 -1.41 12.24 1.33
C ASP A 71 -2.01 10.91 1.80
N THR A 72 -3.32 10.75 1.64
CA THR A 72 -3.99 9.46 1.83
C THR A 72 -4.76 9.12 0.58
N TYR A 73 -4.52 7.94 0.03
CA TYR A 73 -5.23 7.47 -1.16
C TYR A 73 -5.58 5.99 -1.07
N PRO A 74 -6.71 5.58 -1.67
CA PRO A 74 -7.06 4.18 -1.78
C PRO A 74 -6.13 3.46 -2.78
N GLU A 75 -5.78 2.22 -2.47
CA GLU A 75 -5.01 1.33 -3.34
C GLU A 75 -5.90 0.17 -3.79
N VAL A 76 -5.91 -0.10 -5.10
CA VAL A 76 -6.48 -1.30 -5.69
C VAL A 76 -5.36 -2.03 -6.41
N SER A 77 -5.14 -3.30 -6.09
CA SER A 77 -4.10 -4.10 -6.70
C SER A 77 -4.64 -5.42 -7.23
N PHE A 78 -4.05 -5.93 -8.30
CA PHE A 78 -4.40 -7.23 -8.85
C PHE A 78 -3.12 -8.01 -9.09
N ALA A 79 -3.02 -9.18 -8.44
CA ALA A 79 -1.83 -10.02 -8.47
C ALA A 79 -2.16 -11.42 -8.98
N PHE A 80 -1.22 -11.98 -9.74
CA PHE A 80 -1.29 -13.34 -10.25
C PHE A 80 -0.12 -14.15 -9.72
N SER A 81 -0.38 -15.39 -9.29
CA SER A 81 0.65 -16.35 -8.89
C SER A 81 0.73 -17.45 -9.95
N PHE A 82 1.93 -17.75 -10.46
CA PHE A 82 2.17 -18.82 -11.43
C PHE A 82 2.57 -20.13 -10.75
#